data_AF-A0A435B1V8-F1
#
_entry.id   AF-A0A435B1V8-F1
#
_cell.length_a   1.000
_cell.length_b   1.000
_cell.length_c   1.000
_cell.angle_alpha   90.00
_cell.angle_beta   90.00
_cell.angle_gamma   90.00
#
_symmetry.space_group_name_H-M   'P 1'
#
loop_
_entity.id
_entity.type
_entity.pdbx_description
1 polymer ?
#
loop_
_entity_poly.entity_id
_entity_poly.type
_entity_poly.pdbx_seq_one_letter_code
_entity_poly.pdbx_strand_id
1 'polypeptide(L)'
;YAASLIAARLCFGHLPDRLGGARVAAIFVTVEAAGLLLIWLAPGPFLGATGAALTGFGYSLVYPGLGTEAVRHLPGGSRGLAMGLYTIFPDLALGLGSPALGLIAASSGLDFVFLAAAAAVLPASAIALSLHRRYSISPIWSP
;
A
#
# COMPACT_ATOMS: atom_id res chain seq x y z
N TYR A 1 2.92 13.52 4.96
CA TYR A 1 2.04 12.34 4.89
C TYR A 1 0.63 12.68 4.40
N ALA A 2 -0.28 13.23 5.23
CA ALA A 2 -1.69 13.41 4.85
C ALA A 2 -1.91 14.32 3.61
N ALA A 3 -1.22 15.46 3.53
CA ALA A 3 -1.30 16.35 2.37
C ALA A 3 -0.84 15.65 1.08
N SER A 4 0.27 14.90 1.15
CA SER A 4 0.81 14.12 0.02
C SER A 4 -0.14 13.03 -0.44
N LEU A 5 -0.83 12.37 0.50
CA LEU A 5 -1.83 11.34 0.24
C LEU A 5 -3.04 11.93 -0.50
N ILE A 6 -3.56 13.05 -0.01
CA ILE A 6 -4.69 13.78 -0.64
C ILE A 6 -4.30 14.28 -2.03
N ALA A 7 -3.11 14.86 -2.17
CA ALA A 7 -2.59 15.32 -3.47
C ALA A 7 -2.43 14.16 -4.46
N ALA A 8 -1.88 13.02 -4.02
CA ALA A 8 -1.77 11.82 -4.85
C ALA A 8 -3.15 11.31 -5.31
N ARG A 9 -4.15 11.32 -4.42
CA ARG A 9 -5.53 10.93 -4.76
C ARG A 9 -6.18 11.90 -5.76
N LEU A 10 -5.97 13.19 -5.61
CA LEU A 10 -6.49 14.21 -6.53
C LEU A 10 -5.82 14.12 -7.91
N CYS A 11 -4.50 13.96 -7.96
CA CYS A 11 -3.74 13.93 -9.21
C CYS A 11 -3.85 12.58 -9.93
N PHE A 12 -3.90 11.46 -9.19
CA PHE A 12 -3.77 10.11 -9.74
C PHE A 12 -4.96 9.19 -9.41
N GLY A 13 -6.05 9.70 -8.83
CA GLY A 13 -7.26 8.91 -8.54
C GLY A 13 -7.90 8.26 -9.78
N HIS A 14 -7.71 8.83 -10.96
CA HIS A 14 -8.19 8.29 -12.24
C HIS A 14 -7.21 7.30 -12.90
N LEU A 15 -6.03 7.10 -12.32
CA LEU A 15 -4.97 6.25 -12.88
C LEU A 15 -5.28 4.74 -12.75
N PRO A 16 -5.81 4.23 -11.62
CA PRO A 16 -6.22 2.83 -11.49
C PRO A 16 -7.26 2.40 -12.54
N ASP A 17 -8.18 3.30 -12.89
CA ASP A 17 -9.26 3.04 -13.86
C ASP A 17 -8.76 2.98 -15.31
N ARG A 18 -7.63 3.65 -15.63
CA ARG A 18 -7.09 3.70 -16.99
C ARG A 18 -5.93 2.74 -17.26
N LEU A 19 -5.11 2.45 -16.25
CA LEU A 19 -3.86 1.68 -16.39
C LEU A 19 -3.91 0.28 -15.75
N GLY A 20 -5.02 -0.06 -15.09
CA GLY A 20 -5.22 -1.32 -14.38
C GLY A 20 -4.72 -1.24 -12.93
N GLY A 21 -5.61 -1.50 -11.98
CA GLY A 21 -5.36 -1.40 -10.54
C GLY A 21 -4.10 -2.12 -10.07
N ALA A 22 -3.82 -3.32 -10.61
CA ALA A 22 -2.63 -4.10 -10.26
C ALA A 22 -1.30 -3.42 -10.65
N ARG A 23 -1.23 -2.71 -11.78
CA ARG A 23 0.02 -2.04 -12.23
C ARG A 23 0.29 -0.79 -11.40
N VAL A 24 -0.76 -0.03 -11.10
CA VAL A 24 -0.69 1.15 -10.23
C VAL A 24 -0.31 0.72 -8.81
N ALA A 25 -0.95 -0.32 -8.27
CA ALA A 25 -0.61 -0.85 -6.94
C ALA A 25 0.87 -1.25 -6.83
N ALA A 26 1.43 -1.96 -7.82
CA ALA A 26 2.84 -2.36 -7.81
C ALA A 26 3.80 -1.16 -7.76
N ILE A 27 3.57 -0.13 -8.58
CA ILE A 27 4.41 1.09 -8.60
C ILE A 27 4.31 1.81 -7.25
N PHE A 28 3.10 2.01 -6.75
CA PHE A 28 2.86 2.77 -5.54
C PHE A 28 3.38 2.06 -4.28
N VAL A 29 3.31 0.72 -4.23
CA VAL A 29 3.94 -0.07 -3.18
C VAL A 29 5.47 0.10 -3.17
N THR A 30 6.12 0.11 -4.34
CA THR A 30 7.58 0.33 -4.39
C THR A 30 7.97 1.73 -3.91
N VAL A 31 7.16 2.74 -4.21
CA VAL A 31 7.36 4.12 -3.70
C VAL A 31 7.14 4.18 -2.19
N GLU A 32 6.15 3.46 -1.66
CA GLU A 32 5.89 3.37 -0.23
C GLU A 32 7.06 2.73 0.54
N ALA A 33 7.56 1.59 0.04
CA ALA A 33 8.71 0.90 0.60
C ALA A 33 9.98 1.77 0.57
N ALA A 34 10.22 2.47 -0.54
CA ALA A 34 11.33 3.42 -0.65
C ALA A 34 11.19 4.57 0.36
N GLY A 35 9.98 5.11 0.55
CA GLY A 35 9.70 6.15 1.55
C GLY A 35 10.01 5.68 2.97
N LEU A 36 9.60 4.46 3.34
CA LEU A 36 9.86 3.90 4.67
C LEU A 36 11.36 3.66 4.93
N LEU A 37 12.08 3.13 3.93
CA LEU A 37 13.54 2.98 4.00
C LEU A 37 14.24 4.34 4.14
N LEU A 38 13.73 5.37 3.47
CA LEU A 38 14.29 6.71 3.53
C LEU A 38 14.07 7.38 4.90
N ILE A 39 12.95 7.08 5.56
CA ILE A 39 12.73 7.49 6.96
C ILE A 39 13.70 6.75 7.89
N TRP A 40 13.88 5.45 7.70
CA TRP A 40 14.81 4.66 8.53
C TRP A 40 16.26 5.13 8.39
N LEU A 41 16.68 5.48 7.17
CA LEU A 41 18.04 5.98 6.91
C LEU A 41 18.21 7.49 7.19
N ALA A 42 17.15 8.19 7.62
CA ALA A 42 17.15 9.64 7.72
C ALA A 42 18.10 10.12 8.84
N PRO A 43 19.21 10.81 8.51
CA PRO A 43 20.11 11.37 9.51
C PRO A 43 19.55 12.66 10.14
N GLY A 44 18.37 13.12 9.71
CA GLY A 44 17.75 14.34 10.20
C GLY A 44 16.29 14.51 9.78
N PRO A 45 15.57 15.45 10.43
CA PRO A 45 14.11 15.60 10.30
C PRO A 45 13.64 15.98 8.89
N PHE A 46 14.49 16.65 8.10
CA PHE A 46 14.17 16.99 6.72
C PHE A 46 14.06 15.74 5.83
N LEU A 47 15.02 14.81 5.92
CA LEU A 47 14.96 13.55 5.18
C LEU A 47 13.76 12.69 5.65
N GLY A 48 13.51 12.65 6.97
CA GLY A 48 12.33 11.97 7.51
C GLY A 48 11.01 12.54 6.99
N ALA A 49 10.90 13.87 6.86
CA ALA A 49 9.72 14.52 6.28
C ALA A 49 9.53 14.18 4.80
N THR A 50 10.62 14.13 4.02
CA THR A 50 10.56 13.71 2.62
C THR A 50 10.16 12.24 2.48
N GLY A 51 10.71 11.36 3.32
CA GLY A 51 10.31 9.95 3.39
C GLY A 51 8.84 9.79 3.72
N ALA A 52 8.32 10.52 4.73
CA ALA A 52 6.90 10.52 5.09
C ALA A 52 5.98 11.11 4.01
N ALA A 53 6.48 12.01 3.16
CA ALA A 53 5.75 12.48 1.99
C ALA A 53 5.66 11.38 0.92
N LEU A 54 6.78 10.68 0.66
CA LEU A 54 6.83 9.56 -0.29
C LEU A 54 5.98 8.38 0.16
N THR A 55 6.04 7.98 1.44
CA THR A 55 5.19 6.93 2.00
C THR A 55 3.71 7.29 1.86
N GLY A 56 3.32 8.53 2.18
CA GLY A 56 1.93 8.98 2.03
C GLY A 56 1.48 9.03 0.56
N PHE A 57 2.40 9.34 -0.35
CA PHE A 57 2.14 9.31 -1.79
C PHE A 57 1.94 7.86 -2.28
N GLY A 58 2.82 6.94 -1.88
CA GLY A 58 2.75 5.50 -2.16
C GLY A 58 1.43 4.90 -1.65
N TYR A 59 1.14 5.04 -0.37
CA TYR A 59 -0.04 4.44 0.27
C TYR A 59 -1.39 4.82 -0.39
N SER A 60 -1.47 6.02 -0.98
CA SER A 60 -2.72 6.59 -1.51
C SER A 60 -3.43 5.72 -2.55
N LEU A 61 -2.66 5.01 -3.40
CA LEU A 61 -3.20 4.25 -4.53
C LEU A 61 -3.02 2.73 -4.43
N VAL A 62 -2.26 2.25 -3.44
CA VAL A 62 -2.14 0.81 -3.15
C VAL A 62 -3.50 0.23 -2.78
N TYR A 63 -4.19 0.90 -1.84
CA TYR A 63 -5.46 0.45 -1.29
C TYR A 63 -6.61 0.42 -2.30
N PRO A 64 -6.86 1.46 -3.14
CA PRO A 64 -7.86 1.36 -4.20
C PRO A 64 -7.43 0.43 -5.34
N GLY A 65 -6.13 0.35 -5.67
CA GLY A 65 -5.62 -0.53 -6.71
C GLY A 65 -5.82 -2.02 -6.40
N LEU A 66 -5.59 -2.42 -5.15
CA LEU A 66 -5.84 -3.80 -4.68
C LEU A 66 -7.34 -4.07 -4.47
N GLY A 67 -8.09 -3.11 -3.93
CA GLY A 67 -9.53 -3.27 -3.71
C GLY A 67 -10.32 -3.45 -5.02
N THR A 68 -9.97 -2.69 -6.06
CA THR A 68 -10.59 -2.85 -7.39
C THR A 68 -10.27 -4.21 -7.99
N GLU A 69 -9.02 -4.68 -7.89
CA GLU A 69 -8.62 -6.00 -8.39
C GLU A 69 -9.30 -7.16 -7.63
N ALA A 70 -9.41 -7.05 -6.30
CA ALA A 70 -10.03 -8.06 -5.44
C ALA A 70 -11.52 -8.28 -5.75
N VAL A 71 -12.23 -7.25 -6.24
CA VAL A 71 -13.68 -7.32 -6.51
C VAL A 71 -13.99 -7.53 -7.98
N ARG A 72 -13.03 -7.25 -8.87
CA ARG A 72 -13.20 -7.32 -10.34
C ARG A 72 -13.73 -8.68 -10.83
N HIS A 73 -13.34 -9.77 -10.17
CA HIS A 73 -13.66 -11.14 -10.60
C HIS A 73 -14.87 -11.76 -9.89
N LEU A 74 -15.58 -11.00 -9.03
CA LEU A 74 -16.67 -11.53 -8.22
C LEU A 74 -18.06 -11.23 -8.81
N PRO A 75 -19.01 -12.18 -8.75
CA PRO A 75 -20.41 -11.99 -9.12
C PRO A 75 -21.07 -10.86 -8.31
N GLY A 76 -22.02 -10.13 -8.89
CA GLY A 76 -22.63 -8.93 -8.29
C GLY A 76 -23.19 -9.13 -6.87
N GLY A 77 -23.67 -10.33 -6.52
CA GLY A 77 -24.19 -10.65 -5.19
C GLY A 77 -23.15 -10.81 -4.07
N SER A 78 -21.88 -11.11 -4.40
CA SER A 78 -20.82 -11.35 -3.41
C SER A 78 -19.82 -10.18 -3.28
N ARG A 79 -19.94 -9.14 -4.12
CA ARG A 79 -19.07 -7.95 -4.09
C ARG A 79 -19.13 -7.20 -2.75
N GLY A 80 -20.32 -7.08 -2.16
CA GLY A 80 -20.49 -6.42 -0.86
C GLY A 80 -19.79 -7.15 0.28
N LEU A 81 -19.85 -8.49 0.28
CA LEU A 81 -19.19 -9.33 1.28
C LEU A 81 -17.67 -9.31 1.12
N ALA A 82 -17.18 -9.32 -0.12
CA ALA A 82 -15.75 -9.20 -0.42
C ALA A 82 -15.17 -7.83 -0.05
N MET A 83 -15.89 -6.73 -0.33
CA MET A 83 -15.50 -5.40 0.13
C MET A 83 -15.50 -5.32 1.67
N GLY A 84 -16.50 -5.90 2.34
CA GLY A 84 -16.54 -5.92 3.80
C GLY A 84 -15.36 -6.67 4.43
N LEU A 85 -15.00 -7.83 3.88
CA LEU A 85 -13.79 -8.55 4.28
C LEU A 85 -12.53 -7.73 4.00
N TYR A 86 -12.45 -7.12 2.82
CA TYR A 86 -11.31 -6.27 2.43
C TYR A 86 -11.11 -5.09 3.38
N THR A 87 -12.18 -4.45 3.86
CA THR A 87 -12.08 -3.32 4.80
C THR A 87 -11.74 -3.75 6.22
N ILE A 88 -12.19 -4.92 6.66
CA ILE A 88 -11.92 -5.44 8.02
C ILE A 88 -10.45 -5.80 8.23
N PHE A 89 -9.78 -6.35 7.22
CA PHE A 89 -8.37 -6.75 7.35
C PHE A 89 -7.43 -5.63 7.79
N PRO A 90 -7.42 -4.46 7.14
CA PRO A 90 -6.58 -3.33 7.54
C PRO A 90 -7.01 -2.71 8.86
N ASP A 91 -8.29 -2.70 9.22
CA ASP A 91 -8.72 -2.29 10.56
C ASP A 91 -8.13 -3.21 11.63
N LEU A 92 -8.18 -4.53 11.40
CA LEU A 92 -7.58 -5.53 12.27
C LEU A 92 -6.05 -5.40 12.31
N ALA A 93 -5.42 -5.16 11.16
CA ALA A 93 -3.99 -4.96 11.06
C ALA A 93 -3.54 -3.68 11.81
N LEU A 94 -4.31 -2.60 11.75
CA LEU A 94 -4.05 -1.39 12.54
C LEU A 94 -4.27 -1.65 14.04
N GLY A 95 -5.32 -2.37 14.39
CA GLY A 95 -5.64 -2.72 15.79
C GLY A 95 -4.56 -3.56 16.45
N LEU A 96 -4.00 -4.55 15.74
CA LEU A 96 -2.93 -5.43 16.26
C LEU A 96 -1.53 -4.88 16.01
N GLY A 97 -1.32 -4.20 14.88
CA GLY A 97 -0.04 -3.65 14.47
C GLY A 97 0.38 -2.46 15.31
N SER A 98 -0.56 -1.59 15.72
CA SER A 98 -0.21 -0.39 16.51
C SER A 98 0.40 -0.72 17.88
N PRO A 99 -0.16 -1.65 18.69
CA PRO A 99 0.49 -2.10 19.92
C PRO A 99 1.84 -2.77 19.69
N ALA A 100 1.95 -3.62 18.66
CA ALA A 100 3.20 -4.30 18.33
C ALA A 100 4.32 -3.31 17.96
N LEU A 101 4.01 -2.33 17.12
CA LEU A 101 4.92 -1.23 16.77
C LEU A 101 5.24 -0.36 17.98
N GLY A 102 4.28 -0.12 18.88
CA GLY A 102 4.51 0.58 20.14
C GLY A 102 5.49 -0.13 21.08
N LEU A 103 5.43 -1.46 21.17
CA LEU A 103 6.39 -2.27 21.92
C LEU A 103 7.80 -2.22 21.32
N ILE A 104 7.89 -2.22 19.98
CA ILE A 104 9.16 -2.05 19.26
C ILE A 104 9.72 -0.65 19.53
N ALA A 105 8.89 0.39 19.47
CA ALA A 105 9.28 1.76 19.78
C ALA A 105 9.82 1.90 21.21
N ALA A 106 9.15 1.26 22.17
CA ALA A 106 9.53 1.31 23.58
C ALA A 106 10.86 0.60 23.88
N SER A 107 11.19 -0.46 23.15
CA SER A 107 12.42 -1.26 23.37
C SER A 107 13.62 -0.82 22.53
N SER A 108 13.38 -0.40 21.29
CA SER A 108 14.42 -0.23 20.26
C SER A 108 14.44 1.17 19.62
N GLY A 109 13.52 2.05 20.01
CA GLY A 109 13.40 3.41 19.47
C GLY A 109 12.54 3.51 18.20
N LEU A 110 12.24 4.74 17.80
CA LEU A 110 11.38 5.06 16.65
C LEU A 110 11.95 4.58 15.31
N ASP A 111 13.26 4.53 15.15
CA ASP A 111 13.89 4.13 13.89
C ASP A 111 13.56 2.67 13.53
N PHE A 112 13.58 1.78 14.53
CA PHE A 112 13.21 0.37 14.35
C PHE A 112 11.73 0.16 14.03
N VAL A 113 10.85 1.10 14.38
CA VAL A 113 9.43 1.07 13.97
C VAL A 113 9.32 1.19 12.45
N PHE A 114 10.08 2.10 11.84
CA PHE A 114 10.10 2.28 10.39
C PHE A 114 10.75 1.10 9.68
N LEU A 115 11.78 0.48 10.28
CA LEU A 115 12.37 -0.76 9.75
C LEU A 115 11.37 -1.92 9.79
N ALA A 116 10.66 -2.09 10.91
CA ALA A 116 9.61 -3.11 11.04
C ALA A 116 8.47 -2.87 10.05
N ALA A 117 8.07 -1.62 9.84
CA ALA A 117 7.08 -1.24 8.84
C ALA A 117 7.57 -1.56 7.41
N ALA A 118 8.83 -1.24 7.08
CA ALA A 118 9.42 -1.59 5.79
C ALA A 118 9.44 -3.11 5.58
N ALA A 119 9.82 -3.88 6.61
CA ALA A 119 9.81 -5.35 6.57
C ALA A 119 8.40 -5.92 6.38
N ALA A 120 7.36 -5.30 6.95
CA ALA A 120 5.96 -5.69 6.75
C ALA A 120 5.44 -5.33 5.35
N VAL A 121 5.94 -4.25 4.74
CA VAL A 121 5.58 -3.84 3.37
C VAL A 121 6.24 -4.73 2.30
N LEU A 122 7.41 -5.32 2.56
CA LEU A 122 8.09 -6.23 1.62
C LEU A 122 7.24 -7.42 1.15
N PRO A 123 6.58 -8.21 2.01
CA PRO A 123 5.70 -9.30 1.57
C PRO A 123 4.47 -8.77 0.83
N ALA A 124 3.89 -7.63 1.24
CA ALA A 124 2.80 -6.99 0.49
C ALA A 124 3.25 -6.56 -0.92
N SER A 125 4.48 -6.06 -1.04
CA SER A 125 5.14 -5.75 -2.33
C SER A 125 5.34 -6.98 -3.19
N ALA A 126 5.86 -8.06 -2.61
CA ALA A 126 6.06 -9.32 -3.30
C ALA A 126 4.74 -9.92 -3.78
N ILE A 127 3.67 -9.86 -2.96
CA ILE A 127 2.32 -10.29 -3.34
C ILE A 127 1.80 -9.43 -4.49
N ALA A 128 1.85 -8.10 -4.39
CA ALA A 128 1.41 -7.19 -5.45
C ALA A 128 2.17 -7.42 -6.77
N LEU A 129 3.49 -7.60 -6.71
CA LEU A 129 4.34 -7.91 -7.87
C LEU A 129 4.03 -9.30 -8.46
N SER A 130 3.78 -10.30 -7.62
CA SER A 130 3.42 -11.65 -8.07
C SER A 130 2.04 -11.69 -8.72
N LEU A 131 1.08 -10.89 -8.23
CA LEU A 131 -0.23 -10.71 -8.86
C LEU A 131 -0.07 -10.05 -10.24
N HIS A 132 0.77 -9.01 -10.34
CA HIS A 132 1.05 -8.35 -11.61
C HIS A 132 1.64 -9.32 -12.65
N ARG A 133 2.56 -10.20 -12.22
CA ARG A 133 3.13 -11.24 -13.09
C ARG A 133 2.11 -12.27 -13.57
N ARG A 134 1.14 -12.64 -12.73
CA ARG A 134 0.09 -13.62 -13.09
C ARG A 134 -0.92 -13.04 -14.09
N TYR A 135 -1.28 -11.77 -13.97
CA TYR A 135 -2.24 -11.12 -14.87
C TYR A 135 -1.61 -10.61 -16.19
N SER A 136 -0.29 -10.52 -16.28
CA SER A 136 0.41 -10.20 -17.54
C SER A 136 0.43 -11.36 -18.56
N ILE A 137 -0.05 -12.56 -18.21
CA ILE A 137 0.01 -13.77 -19.05
C ILE A 137 -1.36 -14.18 -19.64
N SER A 138 -2.46 -13.48 -19.35
CA SER A 138 -3.75 -13.73 -20.02
C SER A 138 -4.17 -12.56 -20.93
N PRO A 139 -3.69 -12.50 -22.19
CA PRO A 139 -4.30 -11.66 -23.22
C PRO A 139 -5.52 -12.38 -23.75
N ILE A 140 -6.67 -12.29 -23.09
CA ILE A 140 -7.92 -12.80 -23.68
C ILE A 140 -9.01 -11.76 -23.46
N TRP A 141 -8.95 -10.72 -24.29
CA TRP A 141 -10.15 -10.19 -24.92
C TRP A 141 -10.63 -11.23 -25.93
N SER A 142 -11.89 -11.62 -25.83
CA SER A 142 -12.76 -11.77 -27.00
C SER A 142 -14.22 -11.70 -26.53
N PRO A 143 -15.10 -11.11 -27.36
CA PRO A 143 -16.21 -10.24 -26.99
C PRO A 143 -17.42 -10.90 -26.32
#